data_AF-A0A661UJT1-F1
#
_entry.id   AF-A0A661UJT1-F1
#
_cell.length_a   1.000
_cell.length_b   1.000
_cell.length_c   1.000
_cell.angle_alpha   90.00
_cell.angle_beta   90.00
_cell.angle_gamma   90.00
#
_symmetry.space_group_name_H-M   'P 1'
#
loop_
_entity.id
_entity.type
_entity.pdbx_description
1 polymer ?
#
loop_
_entity_poly.entity_id
_entity_poly.type
_entity_poly.pdbx_seq_one_letter_code
_entity_poly.pdbx_strand_id
1 'polypeptide(L)'
;MKRRSVLLALVILLTTSIFADVVKIAILPFEKNDRKSDYVTSNINSKYFFKEIFKDYENLKLIPMKETAKAVKESGYSNIFYLGKEKIAEIGNKLGADVVVWGNVSSISDQDFKINANILSLKSMDVISVNFNVKKASKPRREAFKKELISKIEEFSGSEVKNMMGIAVQQFQSKNYSAAEESFKRVIEIDAKNVEAYFYLGLINFINKNYEDSKNYYLKGLEIEPENKDLLNYLSNTYVKLDDYDAAIECLEKITDKEDDKTIWMKLGKLSEENEDFEKAVEAYQKAIELDEDFVEAYAALGSLLYEESEFEEAIPYLEKATKAFPESDELQNKLAKCYKQTGKLEDAIKQYQSLIADDPNNIKAYMNLANAYTASEQYQQALDTAFKLKEIAPDNPKVYIIIANCYNLLKNFSEAEKNALKAIEINPELYQPYRILSEVYQARGYKKYENYLELDKKVNSGTIFGKELDDLVEQRDKVKSNAYADFIKSQEYLEKSEKKTSSASELRYIKSRKSTLKQLLEATKKDFF
;
A
#
# COMPACT_ATOMS: atom_id res chain seq x y z
N MET A 1 47.47 10.89 -26.18
CA MET A 1 47.97 9.65 -25.56
C MET A 1 46.88 9.12 -24.63
N LYS A 2 45.80 8.50 -25.13
CA LYS A 2 45.68 7.07 -25.52
C LYS A 2 46.12 6.08 -24.41
N ARG A 3 45.11 5.39 -23.86
CA ARG A 3 45.11 4.01 -23.31
C ARG A 3 45.93 3.75 -22.04
N ARG A 4 45.32 3.93 -20.87
CA ARG A 4 45.59 3.13 -19.65
C ARG A 4 44.34 2.86 -18.80
N SER A 5 43.17 2.72 -19.43
CA SER A 5 41.87 2.59 -18.74
C SER A 5 41.06 1.34 -19.12
N VAL A 6 41.71 0.21 -19.48
CA VAL A 6 40.94 -1.00 -19.90
C VAL A 6 41.52 -2.34 -19.40
N LEU A 7 42.70 -2.40 -18.76
CA LEU A 7 43.33 -3.70 -18.48
C LEU A 7 43.11 -4.31 -17.07
N LEU A 8 42.29 -3.70 -16.20
CA LEU A 8 41.94 -4.29 -14.90
C LEU A 8 40.47 -4.73 -14.78
N ALA A 9 39.62 -4.35 -15.74
CA ALA A 9 38.22 -4.78 -15.81
C ALA A 9 38.00 -6.03 -16.70
N LEU A 10 39.05 -6.51 -17.38
CA LEU A 10 38.96 -7.63 -18.33
C LEU A 10 39.44 -8.98 -17.77
N VAL A 11 39.80 -9.07 -16.49
CA VAL A 11 40.16 -10.34 -15.82
C VAL A 11 39.03 -10.89 -14.94
N ILE A 12 37.94 -10.13 -14.74
CA ILE A 12 36.74 -10.62 -14.03
C ILE A 12 35.65 -11.11 -15.00
N LEU A 13 35.80 -10.83 -16.30
CA LEU A 13 34.79 -11.17 -17.32
C LEU A 13 34.95 -12.58 -17.95
N LEU A 14 35.79 -13.47 -17.40
CA LEU A 14 35.95 -14.83 -17.92
C LEU A 14 36.36 -15.86 -16.84
N THR A 15 35.84 -15.73 -15.60
CA THR A 15 35.72 -16.88 -14.69
C THR A 15 34.49 -16.76 -13.79
N THR A 16 33.34 -16.34 -14.31
CA THR A 16 32.10 -16.99 -13.89
C THR A 16 31.99 -18.28 -14.70
N SER A 17 32.91 -19.21 -14.40
CA SER A 17 32.47 -20.60 -14.38
C SER A 17 31.34 -20.57 -13.36
N ILE A 18 30.11 -20.55 -13.87
CA ILE A 18 28.95 -21.00 -13.13
C ILE A 18 29.39 -22.38 -12.66
N PHE A 19 29.91 -22.48 -11.43
CA PHE A 19 29.91 -23.75 -10.73
C PHE A 19 28.44 -24.00 -10.52
N ALA A 20 27.77 -24.59 -11.52
CA ALA A 20 26.52 -25.26 -11.27
C ALA A 20 26.84 -26.23 -10.14
N ASP A 21 26.13 -26.11 -9.02
CA ASP A 21 26.36 -26.98 -7.88
C ASP A 21 26.31 -28.42 -8.38
N VAL A 22 27.43 -29.11 -8.23
CA VAL A 22 27.57 -30.47 -8.75
C VAL A 22 26.63 -31.36 -7.97
N VAL A 23 25.57 -31.84 -8.62
CA VAL A 23 24.51 -32.63 -7.98
C VAL A 23 25.02 -34.04 -7.73
N LYS A 24 25.09 -34.47 -6.47
CA LYS A 24 25.53 -35.81 -6.08
C LYS A 24 24.39 -36.80 -6.24
N ILE A 25 24.58 -37.78 -7.11
CA ILE A 25 23.56 -38.80 -7.43
C ILE A 25 23.93 -40.13 -6.77
N ALA A 26 23.07 -40.63 -5.88
CA ALA A 26 23.15 -42.00 -5.38
C ALA A 26 22.24 -42.92 -6.20
N ILE A 27 22.83 -43.79 -7.01
CA ILE A 27 22.07 -44.87 -7.66
C ILE A 27 22.14 -46.11 -6.77
N LEU A 28 21.02 -46.47 -6.16
CA LEU A 28 20.88 -47.67 -5.37
C LEU A 28 20.76 -48.90 -6.29
N PRO A 29 21.19 -50.09 -5.86
CA PRO A 29 21.12 -51.29 -6.68
C PRO A 29 19.70 -51.57 -7.16
N PHE A 30 19.54 -51.69 -8.48
CA PHE A 30 18.26 -52.05 -9.09
C PHE A 30 17.91 -53.51 -8.76
N GLU A 31 16.63 -53.77 -8.55
CA GLU A 31 16.14 -55.11 -8.29
C GLU A 31 15.81 -55.86 -9.58
N LYS A 32 15.84 -57.18 -9.52
CA LYS A 32 15.30 -58.04 -10.59
C LYS A 32 13.90 -58.50 -10.19
N ASN A 33 12.95 -58.36 -11.11
CA ASN A 33 11.59 -58.85 -10.90
C ASN A 33 11.40 -60.30 -11.38
N ASP A 34 12.26 -60.79 -12.27
CA ASP A 34 12.17 -62.14 -12.80
C ASP A 34 13.56 -62.71 -13.14
N ARG A 35 13.60 -64.02 -13.40
CA ARG A 35 14.87 -64.73 -13.69
C ARG A 35 15.53 -64.27 -15.00
N LYS A 36 14.75 -63.86 -16.00
CA LYS A 36 15.29 -63.44 -17.30
C LYS A 36 15.97 -62.07 -17.21
N SER A 37 15.54 -61.19 -16.29
CA SER A 37 16.13 -59.86 -16.10
C SER A 37 17.47 -59.83 -15.37
N ASP A 38 17.90 -60.95 -14.77
CA ASP A 38 19.15 -61.06 -13.98
C ASP A 38 20.38 -60.52 -14.72
N TYR A 39 20.56 -60.90 -16.00
CA TYR A 39 21.70 -60.43 -16.80
C TYR A 39 21.75 -58.89 -16.94
N VAL A 40 20.58 -58.27 -17.14
CA VAL A 40 20.50 -56.81 -17.28
C VAL A 40 20.72 -56.15 -15.93
N THR A 41 20.06 -56.63 -14.89
CA THR A 41 20.18 -56.13 -13.51
C THR A 41 21.62 -56.20 -13.00
N SER A 42 22.30 -57.35 -13.15
CA SER A 42 23.71 -57.49 -12.72
C SER A 42 24.65 -56.54 -13.47
N ASN A 43 24.38 -56.27 -14.75
CA ASN A 43 25.23 -55.38 -15.54
C ASN A 43 25.04 -53.91 -15.15
N ILE A 44 23.80 -53.45 -14.94
CA ILE A 44 23.55 -52.05 -14.55
C ILE A 44 24.00 -51.78 -13.11
N ASN A 45 23.94 -52.77 -12.22
CA ASN A 45 24.47 -52.68 -10.86
C ASN A 45 26.00 -52.85 -10.77
N SER A 46 26.68 -53.04 -11.90
CA SER A 46 28.13 -53.14 -11.92
C SER A 46 28.77 -51.78 -11.56
N LYS A 47 29.98 -51.83 -10.99
CA LYS A 47 30.75 -50.62 -10.65
C LYS A 47 31.13 -49.72 -11.85
N TYR A 48 30.90 -50.18 -13.08
CA TYR A 48 31.32 -49.47 -14.29
C TYR A 48 30.16 -48.89 -15.10
N PHE A 49 28.97 -49.50 -15.08
CA PHE A 49 27.89 -49.12 -16.00
C PHE A 49 27.51 -47.64 -15.90
N PHE A 50 27.07 -47.19 -14.71
CA PHE A 50 26.75 -45.79 -14.48
C PHE A 50 27.99 -44.90 -14.46
N LYS A 51 29.14 -45.42 -14.00
CA LYS A 51 30.40 -44.65 -14.05
C LYS A 51 30.75 -44.21 -15.47
N GLU A 52 30.54 -45.06 -16.48
CA GLU A 52 30.77 -44.69 -17.88
C GLU A 52 29.72 -43.73 -18.42
N ILE A 53 28.47 -43.82 -17.96
CA ILE A 53 27.40 -42.90 -18.38
C ILE A 53 27.65 -41.48 -17.84
N PHE A 54 27.99 -41.36 -16.55
CA PHE A 54 28.16 -40.08 -15.86
C PHE A 54 29.43 -39.31 -16.27
N LYS A 55 30.37 -39.94 -17.00
CA LYS A 55 31.54 -39.22 -17.55
C LYS A 55 31.15 -38.11 -18.53
N ASP A 56 29.98 -38.24 -19.15
CA ASP A 56 29.50 -37.31 -20.16
C ASP A 56 28.72 -36.12 -19.55
N TYR A 57 28.63 -36.02 -18.21
CA TYR A 57 27.81 -35.04 -17.49
C TYR A 57 28.63 -34.33 -16.40
N GLU A 58 29.03 -33.07 -16.64
CA GLU A 58 29.92 -32.32 -15.76
C GLU A 58 29.23 -31.80 -14.48
N ASN A 59 27.92 -31.59 -14.55
CA ASN A 59 27.04 -31.11 -13.48
C ASN A 59 26.53 -32.22 -12.54
N LEU A 60 26.77 -33.49 -12.85
CA LEU A 60 26.30 -34.64 -12.07
C LEU A 60 27.47 -35.48 -11.55
N LYS A 61 27.51 -35.71 -10.24
CA LYS A 61 28.52 -36.57 -9.61
C LYS A 61 27.92 -37.85 -9.08
N LEU A 62 28.24 -38.96 -9.73
CA LEU A 62 27.84 -40.28 -9.27
C LEU A 62 28.57 -40.68 -7.98
N ILE A 63 27.83 -41.02 -6.94
CA ILE A 63 28.36 -41.71 -5.76
C ILE A 63 28.69 -43.15 -6.16
N PRO A 64 29.90 -43.67 -5.86
CA PRO A 64 30.32 -44.98 -6.33
C PRO A 64 29.33 -46.10 -6.00
N MET A 65 28.98 -46.93 -6.98
CA MET A 65 28.03 -48.04 -6.82
C MET A 65 28.36 -49.00 -5.66
N LYS A 66 29.65 -49.12 -5.30
CA LYS A 66 30.08 -49.93 -4.15
C LYS A 66 29.62 -49.33 -2.81
N GLU A 67 29.63 -48.00 -2.70
CA GLU A 67 29.22 -47.28 -1.50
C GLU A 67 27.69 -47.32 -1.37
N THR A 68 26.96 -47.10 -2.47
CA THR A 68 25.49 -47.19 -2.46
C THR A 68 25.02 -48.61 -2.13
N ALA A 69 25.65 -49.65 -2.70
CA ALA A 69 25.35 -51.03 -2.35
C ALA A 69 25.68 -51.38 -0.90
N LYS A 70 26.78 -50.83 -0.35
CA LYS A 70 27.14 -50.99 1.07
C LYS A 70 26.09 -50.34 1.98
N ALA A 71 25.67 -49.11 1.68
CA ALA A 71 24.66 -48.40 2.46
C ALA A 71 23.31 -49.12 2.48
N VAL A 72 22.87 -49.70 1.35
CA VAL A 72 21.65 -50.53 1.30
C VAL A 72 21.80 -51.82 2.12
N LYS A 73 22.97 -52.45 2.10
CA LYS A 73 23.23 -53.63 2.94
C LYS A 73 23.19 -53.29 4.43
N GLU A 74 23.79 -52.15 4.81
CA GLU A 74 23.84 -51.68 6.20
C GLU A 74 22.49 -51.17 6.71
N SER A 75 21.57 -50.79 5.82
CA SER A 75 20.21 -50.41 6.21
C SER A 75 19.34 -51.62 6.62
N GLY A 76 19.77 -52.84 6.31
CA GLY A 76 19.04 -54.07 6.63
C GLY A 76 17.81 -54.34 5.77
N TYR A 77 17.59 -53.57 4.69
CA TYR A 77 16.47 -53.78 3.78
C TYR A 77 16.81 -54.82 2.72
N SER A 78 15.92 -55.80 2.54
CA SER A 78 16.05 -56.87 1.54
C SER A 78 15.46 -56.48 0.18
N ASN A 79 14.45 -55.60 0.18
CA ASN A 79 13.83 -55.03 -1.01
C ASN A 79 13.63 -53.53 -0.80
N ILE A 80 14.31 -52.72 -1.60
CA ILE A 80 14.24 -51.26 -1.57
C ILE A 80 13.20 -50.69 -2.53
N PHE A 81 12.75 -51.45 -3.53
CA PHE A 81 11.81 -50.93 -4.54
C PHE A 81 10.48 -50.47 -3.93
N TYR A 82 9.96 -51.22 -2.96
CA TYR A 82 8.69 -50.92 -2.28
C TYR A 82 8.84 -50.06 -1.02
N LEU A 83 10.04 -49.52 -0.74
CA LEU A 83 10.21 -48.64 0.42
C LEU A 83 9.58 -47.28 0.17
N GLY A 84 8.98 -46.71 1.23
CA GLY A 84 8.57 -45.31 1.25
C GLY A 84 9.76 -44.37 1.11
N LYS A 85 9.52 -43.19 0.54
CA LYS A 85 10.55 -42.19 0.21
C LYS A 85 11.36 -41.76 1.43
N GLU A 86 10.77 -41.77 2.63
CA GLU A 86 11.43 -41.41 3.88
C GLU A 86 12.59 -42.35 4.20
N LYS A 87 12.39 -43.66 4.03
CA LYS A 87 13.44 -44.68 4.25
C LYS A 87 14.53 -44.62 3.20
N ILE A 88 14.16 -44.30 1.96
CA ILE A 88 15.13 -44.06 0.88
C ILE A 88 15.95 -42.80 1.17
N ALA A 89 15.32 -41.76 1.69
CA ALA A 89 15.98 -40.52 2.10
C ALA A 89 17.01 -40.75 3.21
N GLU A 90 16.71 -41.60 4.20
CA GLU A 90 17.69 -41.97 5.23
C GLU A 90 18.98 -42.57 4.64
N ILE A 91 18.85 -43.43 3.62
CA ILE A 91 20.00 -44.02 2.92
C ILE A 91 20.75 -42.94 2.13
N GLY A 92 20.02 -42.10 1.39
CA GLY A 92 20.57 -40.99 0.62
C GLY A 92 21.34 -39.98 1.48
N ASN A 93 20.78 -39.60 2.62
CA ASN A 93 21.38 -38.66 3.57
C ASN A 93 22.69 -39.21 4.14
N LYS A 94 22.74 -40.50 4.49
CA LYS A 94 23.99 -41.16 4.93
C LYS A 94 25.08 -41.17 3.85
N LEU A 95 24.68 -41.18 2.58
CA LEU A 95 25.58 -41.13 1.43
C LEU A 95 25.99 -39.70 1.06
N GLY A 96 25.38 -38.68 1.67
CA GLY A 96 25.56 -37.28 1.28
C GLY A 96 25.14 -37.01 -0.17
N ALA A 97 24.08 -37.69 -0.63
CA ALA A 97 23.50 -37.50 -1.95
C ALA A 97 22.56 -36.29 -1.97
N ASP A 98 22.39 -35.68 -3.14
CA ASP A 98 21.34 -34.69 -3.40
C ASP A 98 20.10 -35.36 -4.03
N VAL A 99 20.34 -36.39 -4.86
CA VAL A 99 19.28 -37.16 -5.53
C VAL A 99 19.55 -38.65 -5.35
N VAL A 100 18.50 -39.41 -5.06
CA VAL A 100 18.54 -40.86 -4.93
C VAL A 100 17.72 -41.51 -6.03
N VAL A 101 18.30 -42.49 -6.72
CA VAL A 101 17.65 -43.26 -7.77
C VAL A 101 17.60 -44.72 -7.36
N TRP A 102 16.42 -45.33 -7.43
CA TRP A 102 16.24 -46.76 -7.19
C TRP A 102 15.17 -47.32 -8.13
N GLY A 103 15.16 -48.63 -8.35
CA GLY A 103 14.26 -49.18 -9.35
C GLY A 103 14.33 -50.69 -9.47
N ASN A 104 13.58 -51.23 -10.42
CA ASN A 104 13.60 -52.64 -10.76
C ASN A 104 13.64 -52.87 -12.28
N VAL A 105 13.96 -54.10 -12.65
CA VAL A 105 14.06 -54.56 -14.03
C VAL A 105 13.19 -55.79 -14.22
N SER A 106 12.31 -55.75 -15.22
CA SER A 106 11.52 -56.89 -15.68
C SER A 106 11.80 -57.22 -17.15
N SER A 107 11.66 -58.49 -17.52
CA SER A 107 11.78 -58.94 -18.90
C SER A 107 10.49 -58.65 -19.68
N ILE A 108 10.66 -58.25 -20.95
CA ILE A 108 9.58 -58.15 -21.94
C ILE A 108 9.75 -59.30 -22.94
N SER A 109 10.98 -59.51 -23.40
CA SER A 109 11.40 -60.59 -24.28
C SER A 109 12.81 -61.04 -23.90
N ASP A 110 13.40 -61.98 -24.65
CA ASP A 110 14.80 -62.36 -24.43
C ASP A 110 15.80 -61.25 -24.82
N GLN A 111 15.35 -60.22 -25.55
CA GLN A 111 16.16 -59.08 -26.02
C GLN A 111 15.74 -57.74 -25.42
N ASP A 112 14.55 -57.65 -24.83
CA ASP A 112 13.92 -56.41 -24.35
C ASP A 112 13.55 -56.50 -22.88
N PHE A 113 13.83 -55.43 -22.14
CA PHE A 113 13.62 -55.33 -20.70
C PHE A 113 12.99 -53.99 -20.36
N LYS A 114 12.14 -53.95 -19.35
CA LYS A 114 11.55 -52.72 -18.81
C LYS A 114 12.33 -52.29 -17.57
N ILE A 115 12.66 -51.02 -17.49
CA ILE A 115 13.19 -50.35 -16.31
C ILE A 115 12.05 -49.54 -15.70
N ASN A 116 11.80 -49.73 -14.41
CA ASN A 116 11.00 -48.81 -13.61
C ASN A 116 11.94 -48.18 -12.58
N ALA A 117 12.19 -46.87 -12.68
CA ALA A 117 13.06 -46.12 -11.80
C ALA A 117 12.29 -45.02 -11.09
N ASN A 118 12.60 -44.80 -9.82
CA ASN A 118 12.16 -43.66 -9.04
C ASN A 118 13.36 -42.73 -8.82
N ILE A 119 13.13 -41.44 -8.89
CA ILE A 119 14.10 -40.37 -8.65
C ILE A 119 13.55 -39.54 -7.50
N LEU A 120 14.26 -39.51 -6.38
CA LEU A 120 13.94 -38.71 -5.19
C LEU A 120 14.92 -37.57 -5.08
N SER A 121 14.43 -36.34 -4.96
CA SER A 121 15.26 -35.23 -4.48
C SER A 121 15.29 -35.25 -2.96
N LEU A 122 16.47 -35.23 -2.35
CA LEU A 122 16.60 -35.07 -0.90
C LEU A 122 16.40 -33.62 -0.45
N LYS A 123 16.38 -32.66 -1.40
CA LYS A 123 16.13 -31.25 -1.13
C LYS A 123 14.62 -30.98 -0.99
N SER A 124 13.80 -31.30 -2.00
CA SER A 124 12.34 -31.11 -1.94
C SER A 124 11.56 -32.28 -1.37
N MET A 125 12.17 -33.46 -1.24
CA MET A 125 11.48 -34.72 -0.91
C MET A 125 10.40 -35.16 -1.92
N ASP A 126 10.45 -34.62 -3.14
CA ASP A 126 9.60 -35.06 -4.25
C ASP A 126 10.15 -36.32 -4.91
N VAL A 127 9.24 -37.15 -5.40
CA VAL A 127 9.56 -38.38 -6.14
C VAL A 127 8.89 -38.35 -7.50
N ILE A 128 9.67 -38.58 -8.54
CA ILE A 128 9.14 -38.87 -9.89
C ILE A 128 9.50 -40.30 -10.29
N SER A 129 8.63 -40.90 -11.10
CA SER A 129 8.87 -42.23 -11.67
C SER A 129 9.12 -42.15 -13.17
N VAL A 130 10.12 -42.88 -13.64
CA VAL A 130 10.53 -42.97 -15.04
C VAL A 130 10.47 -44.43 -15.46
N ASN A 131 9.74 -44.72 -16.53
CA ASN A 131 9.56 -46.07 -17.06
C ASN A 131 10.00 -46.11 -18.52
N PHE A 132 10.95 -46.97 -18.85
CA PHE A 132 11.50 -47.05 -20.20
C PHE A 132 12.00 -48.46 -20.53
N ASN A 133 12.14 -48.75 -21.83
CA ASN A 133 12.59 -50.04 -22.31
C ASN A 133 14.08 -49.99 -22.67
N VAL A 134 14.78 -51.10 -22.41
CA VAL A 134 16.20 -51.26 -22.74
C VAL A 134 16.47 -52.59 -23.44
N LYS A 135 17.49 -52.60 -24.29
CA LYS A 135 17.94 -53.81 -25.00
C LYS A 135 18.94 -54.62 -24.15
N LYS A 136 19.01 -55.92 -24.42
CA LYS A 136 20.07 -56.79 -23.90
C LYS A 136 21.47 -56.39 -24.40
N ALA A 137 21.59 -55.81 -25.59
CA ALA A 137 22.87 -55.31 -26.09
C ALA A 137 23.36 -54.08 -25.30
N SER A 138 24.67 -54.02 -25.01
CA SER A 138 25.24 -53.01 -24.09
C SER A 138 25.11 -51.57 -24.58
N LYS A 139 25.48 -51.30 -25.85
CA LYS A 139 25.42 -49.94 -26.43
C LYS A 139 24.01 -49.34 -26.42
N PRO A 140 22.98 -49.96 -27.05
CA PRO A 140 21.63 -49.41 -27.04
C PRO A 140 21.02 -49.29 -25.63
N ARG A 141 21.44 -50.15 -24.69
CA ARG A 141 21.06 -50.02 -23.28
C ARG A 141 21.59 -48.74 -22.65
N ARG A 142 22.88 -48.43 -22.82
CA ARG A 142 23.48 -47.19 -22.27
C ARG A 142 22.82 -45.95 -22.84
N GLU A 143 22.57 -45.93 -24.16
CA GLU A 143 21.86 -44.81 -24.81
C GLU A 143 20.45 -44.61 -24.25
N ALA A 144 19.71 -45.69 -23.98
CA ALA A 144 18.40 -45.60 -23.34
C ALA A 144 18.50 -45.02 -21.91
N PHE A 145 19.48 -45.42 -21.11
CA PHE A 145 19.68 -44.83 -19.77
C PHE A 145 20.05 -43.35 -19.83
N LYS A 146 20.94 -42.94 -20.75
CA LYS A 146 21.28 -41.52 -20.96
C LYS A 146 20.03 -40.70 -21.31
N LYS A 147 19.31 -41.17 -22.33
CA LYS A 147 18.17 -40.45 -22.91
C LYS A 147 16.98 -40.39 -21.97
N GLU A 148 16.67 -41.47 -21.26
CA GLU A 148 15.40 -41.60 -20.52
C GLU A 148 15.59 -41.35 -19.02
N LEU A 149 16.71 -41.78 -18.43
CA LEU A 149 16.95 -41.60 -16.99
C LEU A 149 17.78 -40.36 -16.68
N ILE A 150 18.95 -40.19 -17.31
CA ILE A 150 19.86 -39.09 -16.94
C ILE A 150 19.28 -37.72 -17.31
N SER A 151 18.73 -37.58 -18.52
CA SER A 151 18.04 -36.35 -18.93
C SER A 151 16.94 -35.94 -17.95
N LYS A 152 16.20 -36.92 -17.41
CA LYS A 152 15.13 -36.68 -16.46
C LYS A 152 15.65 -36.29 -15.08
N ILE A 153 16.79 -36.82 -14.67
CA ILE A 153 17.49 -36.37 -13.45
C ILE A 153 17.88 -34.90 -13.59
N GLU A 154 18.45 -34.49 -14.74
CA GLU A 154 18.84 -33.09 -14.99
C GLU A 154 17.64 -32.13 -15.03
N GLU A 155 16.56 -32.53 -15.72
CA GLU A 155 15.32 -31.74 -15.76
C GLU A 155 14.71 -31.59 -14.36
N PHE A 156 14.68 -32.67 -13.60
CA PHE A 156 14.09 -32.71 -12.26
C PHE A 156 14.90 -31.89 -11.26
N SER A 157 16.22 -32.01 -11.26
CA SER A 157 17.09 -31.22 -10.39
C SER A 157 17.14 -29.74 -10.80
N GLY A 158 17.01 -29.41 -12.09
CA GLY A 158 17.03 -28.04 -12.58
C GLY A 158 15.71 -27.26 -12.41
N SER A 159 14.57 -27.95 -12.23
CA SER A 159 13.24 -27.31 -12.09
C SER A 159 12.72 -27.24 -10.65
N GLU A 160 13.46 -27.79 -9.69
CA GLU A 160 13.07 -27.91 -8.28
C GLU A 160 12.79 -26.56 -7.61
N VAL A 161 13.74 -25.61 -7.68
CA VAL A 161 13.60 -24.27 -7.08
C VAL A 161 12.38 -23.54 -7.65
N LYS A 162 12.15 -23.66 -8.96
CA LYS A 162 10.98 -23.04 -9.63
C LYS A 162 9.66 -23.64 -9.12
N ASN A 163 9.59 -24.96 -8.93
CA ASN A 163 8.40 -25.61 -8.41
C ASN A 163 8.14 -25.21 -6.94
N MET A 164 9.20 -25.17 -6.12
CA MET A 164 9.13 -24.72 -4.73
C MET A 164 8.66 -23.26 -4.63
N MET A 165 9.17 -22.38 -5.49
CA MET A 165 8.71 -21.00 -5.61
C MET A 165 7.21 -20.94 -5.96
N GLY A 166 6.75 -21.72 -6.93
CA GLY A 166 5.33 -21.79 -7.29
C GLY A 166 4.43 -22.19 -6.12
N ILE A 167 4.84 -23.18 -5.32
CA ILE A 167 4.11 -23.62 -4.12
C ILE A 167 4.11 -22.51 -3.05
N ALA A 168 5.27 -21.90 -2.79
CA ALA A 168 5.41 -20.83 -1.80
C ALA A 168 4.53 -19.61 -2.15
N VAL A 169 4.52 -19.20 -3.43
CA VAL A 169 3.67 -18.12 -3.94
C VAL A 169 2.19 -18.49 -3.83
N GLN A 170 1.80 -19.74 -4.13
CA GLN A 170 0.41 -20.18 -3.97
C GLN A 170 -0.04 -20.13 -2.49
N GLN A 171 0.81 -20.55 -1.56
CA GLN A 171 0.55 -20.46 -0.13
C GLN A 171 0.40 -19.00 0.31
N PHE A 172 1.26 -18.12 -0.18
CA PHE A 172 1.19 -16.68 0.06
C PHE A 172 -0.13 -16.08 -0.44
N GLN A 173 -0.54 -16.38 -1.68
CA GLN A 173 -1.80 -15.91 -2.26
C GLN A 173 -3.02 -16.43 -1.49
N SER A 174 -2.92 -17.64 -0.94
CA SER A 174 -3.93 -18.24 -0.05
C SER A 174 -3.91 -17.65 1.37
N LYS A 175 -3.08 -16.64 1.63
CA LYS A 175 -2.86 -15.98 2.93
C LYS A 175 -2.33 -16.92 4.03
N ASN A 176 -1.79 -18.07 3.65
CA ASN A 176 -1.13 -18.98 4.59
C ASN A 176 0.33 -18.56 4.77
N TYR A 177 0.53 -17.41 5.41
CA TYR A 177 1.84 -16.77 5.47
C TYR A 177 2.89 -17.57 6.23
N SER A 178 2.50 -18.33 7.25
CA SER A 178 3.42 -19.19 8.01
C SER A 178 4.02 -20.30 7.14
N ALA A 179 3.17 -21.02 6.38
CA ALA A 179 3.65 -22.05 5.46
C ALA A 179 4.46 -21.45 4.28
N ALA A 180 4.02 -20.29 3.77
CA ALA A 180 4.72 -19.59 2.70
C ALA A 180 6.12 -19.17 3.14
N GLU A 181 6.26 -18.62 4.35
CA GLU A 181 7.55 -18.21 4.91
C GLU A 181 8.52 -19.39 5.03
N GLU A 182 8.06 -20.53 5.54
CA GLU A 182 8.87 -21.75 5.61
C GLU A 182 9.30 -22.22 4.22
N SER A 183 8.40 -22.17 3.24
CA SER A 183 8.69 -22.56 1.86
C SER A 183 9.70 -21.62 1.19
N PHE A 184 9.57 -20.30 1.35
CA PHE A 184 10.54 -19.34 0.83
C PHE A 184 11.90 -19.43 1.55
N LYS A 185 11.92 -19.72 2.85
CA LYS A 185 13.17 -20.01 3.59
C LYS A 185 13.91 -21.20 2.99
N ARG A 186 13.19 -22.29 2.69
CA ARG A 186 13.79 -23.44 2.00
C ARG A 186 14.29 -23.08 0.61
N VAL A 187 13.61 -22.21 -0.12
CA VAL A 187 14.09 -21.73 -1.42
C VAL A 187 15.45 -21.05 -1.26
N ILE A 188 15.63 -20.12 -0.31
CA ILE A 188 16.92 -19.43 -0.13
C ILE A 188 18.01 -20.30 0.50
N GLU A 189 17.64 -21.39 1.20
CA GLU A 189 18.62 -22.41 1.64
C GLU A 189 19.22 -23.19 0.46
N ILE A 190 18.45 -23.36 -0.61
CA ILE A 190 18.87 -24.08 -1.83
C ILE A 190 19.49 -23.11 -2.85
N ASP A 191 18.88 -21.96 -3.04
CA ASP A 191 19.28 -20.89 -3.96
C ASP A 191 19.40 -19.57 -3.18
N ALA A 192 20.57 -19.37 -2.57
CA ALA A 192 20.86 -18.17 -1.78
C ALA A 192 20.89 -16.88 -2.60
N LYS A 193 20.78 -16.94 -3.94
CA LYS A 193 20.70 -15.76 -4.82
C LYS A 193 19.28 -15.47 -5.30
N ASN A 194 18.28 -16.16 -4.75
CA ASN A 194 16.89 -15.99 -5.16
C ASN A 194 16.28 -14.68 -4.62
N VAL A 195 16.37 -13.61 -5.40
CA VAL A 195 15.88 -12.26 -5.03
C VAL A 195 14.37 -12.25 -4.79
N GLU A 196 13.61 -13.00 -5.59
CA GLU A 196 12.15 -13.10 -5.47
C GLU A 196 11.74 -13.73 -4.13
N ALA A 197 12.44 -14.76 -3.66
CA ALA A 197 12.19 -15.34 -2.34
C ALA A 197 12.50 -14.35 -1.20
N TYR A 198 13.58 -13.56 -1.31
CA TYR A 198 13.86 -12.48 -0.35
C TYR A 198 12.76 -11.41 -0.34
N PHE A 199 12.25 -11.02 -1.51
CA PHE A 199 11.12 -10.11 -1.64
C PHE A 199 9.89 -10.63 -0.87
N TYR A 200 9.48 -11.89 -1.09
CA TYR A 200 8.31 -12.44 -0.41
C TYR A 200 8.52 -12.63 1.10
N LEU A 201 9.72 -13.02 1.53
CA LEU A 201 10.05 -13.10 2.97
C LEU A 201 9.97 -11.73 3.65
N GLY A 202 10.49 -10.69 2.98
CA GLY A 202 10.36 -9.32 3.46
C GLY A 202 8.90 -8.88 3.55
N LEU A 203 8.09 -9.21 2.55
CA LEU A 203 6.67 -8.85 2.48
C LEU A 203 5.84 -9.56 3.56
N ILE A 204 6.06 -10.86 3.77
CA ILE A 204 5.41 -11.64 4.83
C ILE A 204 5.72 -11.03 6.20
N ASN A 205 6.99 -10.71 6.46
CA ASN A 205 7.38 -10.12 7.74
C ASN A 205 6.80 -8.72 7.94
N PHE A 206 6.69 -7.91 6.88
CA PHE A 206 5.98 -6.63 6.94
C PHE A 206 4.50 -6.80 7.33
N ILE A 207 3.79 -7.74 6.68
CA ILE A 207 2.37 -8.04 6.99
C ILE A 207 2.21 -8.49 8.45
N ASN A 208 3.14 -9.31 8.94
CA ASN A 208 3.18 -9.79 10.32
C ASN A 208 3.67 -8.74 11.33
N LYS A 209 4.01 -7.52 10.88
CA LYS A 209 4.55 -6.41 11.67
C LYS A 209 5.94 -6.66 12.27
N ASN A 210 6.67 -7.63 11.72
CA ASN A 210 8.07 -7.92 12.04
C ASN A 210 8.97 -7.05 11.15
N TYR A 211 8.95 -5.73 11.37
CA TYR A 211 9.58 -4.77 10.45
C TYR A 211 11.11 -4.90 10.38
N GLU A 212 11.78 -5.28 11.48
CA GLU A 212 13.22 -5.54 11.50
C GLU A 212 13.61 -6.73 10.60
N ASP A 213 12.88 -7.84 10.68
CA ASP A 213 13.11 -8.99 9.81
C ASP A 213 12.79 -8.65 8.35
N SER A 214 11.71 -7.89 8.13
CA SER A 214 11.34 -7.39 6.80
C SER A 214 12.49 -6.60 6.15
N LYS A 215 13.03 -5.62 6.88
CA LYS A 215 14.20 -4.83 6.48
C LYS A 215 15.38 -5.73 6.12
N ASN A 216 15.72 -6.68 7.00
CA ASN A 216 16.86 -7.57 6.80
C ASN A 216 16.73 -8.44 5.54
N TYR A 217 15.53 -8.95 5.23
CA TYR A 217 15.33 -9.72 3.99
C TYR A 217 15.44 -8.86 2.73
N TYR A 218 14.88 -7.64 2.74
CA TYR A 218 15.02 -6.75 1.59
C TYR A 218 16.47 -6.32 1.37
N LEU A 219 17.22 -6.01 2.44
CA LEU A 219 18.65 -5.70 2.34
C LEU A 219 19.45 -6.87 1.75
N LYS A 220 19.17 -8.12 2.14
CA LYS A 220 19.80 -9.31 1.51
C LYS A 220 19.47 -9.45 0.03
N GLY A 221 18.23 -9.16 -0.37
CA GLY A 221 17.87 -9.11 -1.78
C GLY A 221 18.65 -8.02 -2.54
N LEU A 222 18.83 -6.85 -1.93
CA LEU A 222 19.59 -5.73 -2.50
C LEU A 222 21.11 -5.97 -2.51
N GLU A 223 21.66 -6.84 -1.66
CA GLU A 223 23.05 -7.30 -1.79
C GLU A 223 23.28 -8.05 -3.11
N ILE A 224 22.24 -8.69 -3.66
CA ILE A 224 22.28 -9.45 -4.91
C ILE A 224 21.92 -8.55 -6.10
N GLU A 225 20.83 -7.79 -6.00
CA GLU A 225 20.37 -6.83 -7.00
C GLU A 225 20.21 -5.42 -6.38
N PRO A 226 21.28 -4.62 -6.30
CA PRO A 226 21.29 -3.33 -5.59
C PRO A 226 20.32 -2.27 -6.15
N GLU A 227 19.91 -2.41 -7.41
CA GLU A 227 19.03 -1.49 -8.12
C GLU A 227 17.59 -2.03 -8.27
N ASN A 228 17.24 -3.09 -7.53
CA ASN A 228 15.90 -3.67 -7.61
C ASN A 228 14.85 -2.72 -6.99
N LYS A 229 14.03 -2.11 -7.86
CA LYS A 229 13.07 -1.07 -7.51
C LYS A 229 11.97 -1.55 -6.58
N ASP A 230 11.51 -2.80 -6.76
CA ASP A 230 10.50 -3.38 -5.89
C ASP A 230 11.06 -3.51 -4.47
N LEU A 231 12.26 -4.09 -4.31
CA LEU A 231 12.90 -4.19 -3.01
C LEU A 231 13.13 -2.80 -2.37
N LEU A 232 13.62 -1.82 -3.12
CA LEU A 232 13.83 -0.45 -2.62
C LEU A 232 12.52 0.20 -2.16
N ASN A 233 11.45 0.11 -2.95
CA ASN A 233 10.15 0.71 -2.63
C ASN A 233 9.49 0.02 -1.42
N TYR A 234 9.60 -1.30 -1.29
CA TYR A 234 9.09 -2.00 -0.11
C TYR A 234 9.96 -1.78 1.14
N LEU A 235 11.28 -1.68 0.97
CA LEU A 235 12.19 -1.31 2.04
C LEU A 235 11.92 0.11 2.55
N SER A 236 11.66 1.07 1.66
CA SER A 236 11.20 2.41 2.02
C SER A 236 9.95 2.36 2.91
N ASN A 237 8.93 1.59 2.54
CA ASN A 237 7.72 1.45 3.35
C ASN A 237 8.01 0.79 4.72
N THR A 238 8.96 -0.14 4.78
CA THR A 238 9.41 -0.75 6.04
C THR A 238 10.12 0.26 6.93
N TYR A 239 10.99 1.10 6.38
CA TYR A 239 11.66 2.17 7.13
C TYR A 239 10.67 3.19 7.70
N VAL A 240 9.63 3.57 6.97
CA VAL A 240 8.53 4.41 7.51
C VAL A 240 7.87 3.76 8.73
N LYS A 241 7.69 2.43 8.74
CA LYS A 241 7.15 1.72 9.92
C LYS A 241 8.13 1.59 11.08
N LEU A 242 9.41 1.84 10.83
CA LEU A 242 10.47 1.91 11.83
C LEU A 242 10.78 3.35 12.26
N ASP A 243 9.99 4.34 11.79
CA ASP A 243 10.20 5.77 12.01
C ASP A 243 11.57 6.29 11.52
N ASP A 244 12.18 5.62 10.53
CA ASP A 244 13.46 6.00 9.90
C ASP A 244 13.20 6.64 8.53
N TYR A 245 12.76 7.90 8.56
CA TYR A 245 12.34 8.63 7.36
C TYR A 245 13.52 8.92 6.42
N ASP A 246 14.71 9.19 6.94
CA ASP A 246 15.92 9.46 6.14
C ASP A 246 16.29 8.24 5.28
N ALA A 247 16.32 7.03 5.88
CA ALA A 247 16.61 5.81 5.13
C ALA A 247 15.50 5.45 4.13
N ALA A 248 14.23 5.75 4.47
CA ALA A 248 13.11 5.57 3.55
C ALA A 248 13.25 6.48 2.31
N ILE A 249 13.60 7.75 2.52
CA ILE A 249 13.86 8.73 1.48
C ILE A 249 15.02 8.28 0.58
N GLU A 250 16.15 7.84 1.17
CA GLU A 250 17.32 7.36 0.40
C GLU A 250 16.94 6.17 -0.52
N CYS A 251 16.04 5.29 -0.08
CA CYS A 251 15.56 4.19 -0.91
C CYS A 251 14.78 4.69 -2.14
N LEU A 252 13.92 5.71 -1.98
CA LEU A 252 13.16 6.27 -3.10
C LEU A 252 14.05 7.07 -4.06
N GLU A 253 15.05 7.79 -3.54
CA GLU A 253 16.03 8.51 -4.38
C GLU A 253 16.82 7.56 -5.28
N LYS A 254 17.24 6.41 -4.76
CA LYS A 254 17.89 5.37 -5.58
C LYS A 254 17.03 4.89 -6.75
N ILE A 255 15.70 4.93 -6.60
CA ILE A 255 14.78 4.58 -7.68
C ILE A 255 14.72 5.72 -8.70
N THR A 256 14.52 6.97 -8.23
CA THR A 256 14.35 8.15 -9.10
C THR A 256 15.62 8.52 -9.87
N ASP A 257 16.81 8.22 -9.33
CA ASP A 257 18.10 8.39 -10.03
C ASP A 257 18.22 7.57 -11.32
N LYS A 258 17.39 6.52 -11.48
CA LYS A 258 17.48 5.55 -12.57
C LYS A 258 16.27 5.54 -13.47
N GLU A 259 15.10 5.83 -12.91
CA GLU A 259 13.84 5.88 -13.63
C GLU A 259 12.98 7.01 -13.10
N ASP A 260 12.51 7.82 -14.03
CA ASP A 260 11.54 8.86 -13.77
C ASP A 260 10.12 8.28 -13.78
N ASP A 261 9.63 7.91 -12.60
CA ASP A 261 8.24 7.51 -12.37
C ASP A 261 7.53 8.53 -11.48
N LYS A 262 6.48 9.17 -12.02
CA LYS A 262 5.69 10.20 -11.33
C LYS A 262 5.13 9.72 -9.98
N THR A 263 4.81 8.44 -9.85
CA THR A 263 4.23 7.87 -8.61
C THR A 263 5.30 7.66 -7.54
N ILE A 264 6.54 7.37 -7.92
CA ILE A 264 7.67 7.32 -7.00
C ILE A 264 8.05 8.73 -6.54
N TRP A 265 8.13 9.69 -7.47
CA TRP A 265 8.32 11.11 -7.13
C TRP A 265 7.22 11.64 -6.20
N MET A 266 5.96 11.26 -6.40
CA MET A 266 4.86 11.59 -5.48
C MET A 266 5.07 11.04 -4.07
N LYS A 267 5.51 9.77 -3.97
CA LYS A 267 5.79 9.15 -2.67
C LYS A 267 6.96 9.84 -1.97
N LEU A 268 8.01 10.16 -2.72
CA LEU A 268 9.16 10.91 -2.20
C LEU A 268 8.73 12.28 -1.67
N GLY A 269 7.87 13.00 -2.41
CA GLY A 269 7.32 14.28 -1.98
C GLY A 269 6.53 14.18 -0.68
N LYS A 270 5.59 13.23 -0.59
CA LYS A 270 4.79 12.99 0.62
C LYS A 270 5.67 12.61 1.82
N LEU A 271 6.63 11.74 1.59
CA LEU A 271 7.52 11.27 2.65
C LEU A 271 8.45 12.39 3.15
N SER A 272 8.94 13.24 2.24
CA SER A 272 9.77 14.39 2.58
C SER A 272 8.95 15.44 3.34
N GLU A 273 7.68 15.67 2.96
CA GLU A 273 6.75 16.52 3.69
C GLU A 273 6.48 16.00 5.11
N GLU A 274 6.27 14.69 5.27
CA GLU A 274 6.13 14.05 6.58
C GLU A 274 7.41 14.15 7.43
N ASN A 275 8.59 14.18 6.79
CA ASN A 275 9.89 14.38 7.44
C ASN A 275 10.26 15.87 7.66
N GLU A 276 9.34 16.81 7.38
CA GLU A 276 9.55 18.27 7.46
C GLU A 276 10.66 18.80 6.52
N ASP A 277 11.10 18.01 5.53
CA ASP A 277 12.01 18.46 4.46
C ASP A 277 11.21 19.06 3.30
N PHE A 278 10.73 20.28 3.52
CA PHE A 278 9.82 20.96 2.60
C PHE A 278 10.47 21.32 1.26
N GLU A 279 11.76 21.62 1.24
CA GLU A 279 12.49 21.92 0.00
C GLU A 279 12.48 20.70 -0.93
N LYS A 280 12.82 19.53 -0.38
CA LYS A 280 12.80 18.27 -1.10
C LYS A 280 11.39 17.84 -1.50
N ALA A 281 10.41 18.08 -0.63
CA ALA A 281 9.00 17.80 -0.95
C ALA A 281 8.53 18.62 -2.18
N VAL A 282 8.86 19.91 -2.21
CA VAL A 282 8.57 20.79 -3.36
C VAL A 282 9.23 20.28 -4.64
N GLU A 283 10.52 19.97 -4.60
CA GLU A 283 11.25 19.43 -5.76
C GLU A 283 10.60 18.14 -6.28
N ALA A 284 10.30 17.20 -5.37
CA ALA A 284 9.73 15.92 -5.74
C ALA A 284 8.32 16.05 -6.34
N TYR A 285 7.46 16.93 -5.79
CA TYR A 285 6.15 17.19 -6.38
C TYR A 285 6.25 17.89 -7.75
N GLN A 286 7.19 18.82 -7.92
CA GLN A 286 7.46 19.44 -9.22
C GLN A 286 7.91 18.41 -10.25
N LYS A 287 8.82 17.48 -9.88
CA LYS A 287 9.23 16.37 -10.74
C LYS A 287 8.07 15.47 -11.14
N ALA A 288 7.18 15.14 -10.20
CA ALA A 288 5.99 14.36 -10.52
C ALA A 288 5.07 15.06 -11.55
N ILE A 289 4.97 16.40 -11.46
CA ILE A 289 4.22 17.23 -12.41
C ILE A 289 4.92 17.31 -13.78
N GLU A 290 6.26 17.45 -13.81
CA GLU A 290 7.04 17.48 -15.04
C GLU A 290 6.88 16.20 -15.86
N LEU A 291 6.75 15.05 -15.18
CA LEU A 291 6.58 13.75 -15.81
C LEU A 291 5.14 13.49 -16.28
N ASP A 292 4.16 14.12 -15.65
CA ASP A 292 2.77 14.07 -16.07
C ASP A 292 2.03 15.34 -15.65
N GLU A 293 1.83 16.22 -16.64
CA GLU A 293 1.12 17.48 -16.46
C GLU A 293 -0.34 17.28 -16.02
N ASP A 294 -0.94 16.12 -16.22
CA ASP A 294 -2.31 15.82 -15.79
C ASP A 294 -2.36 15.13 -14.41
N PHE A 295 -1.22 15.01 -13.72
CA PHE A 295 -1.15 14.39 -12.40
C PHE A 295 -1.61 15.32 -11.28
N VAL A 296 -2.93 15.53 -11.23
CA VAL A 296 -3.61 16.50 -10.34
C VAL A 296 -3.26 16.30 -8.86
N GLU A 297 -2.98 15.07 -8.43
CA GLU A 297 -2.62 14.78 -7.05
C GLU A 297 -1.37 15.55 -6.61
N ALA A 298 -0.35 15.65 -7.47
CA ALA A 298 0.87 16.41 -7.20
C ALA A 298 0.61 17.92 -7.16
N TYR A 299 -0.28 18.45 -8.01
CA TYR A 299 -0.71 19.85 -7.94
C TYR A 299 -1.41 20.17 -6.61
N ALA A 300 -2.28 19.28 -6.14
CA ALA A 300 -3.00 19.45 -4.89
C ALA A 300 -2.06 19.41 -3.66
N ALA A 301 -1.08 18.49 -3.68
CA ALA A 301 -0.08 18.37 -2.63
C ALA A 301 0.86 19.58 -2.59
N LEU A 302 1.47 19.93 -3.73
CA LEU A 302 2.37 21.09 -3.83
C LEU A 302 1.67 22.40 -3.47
N GLY A 303 0.48 22.65 -4.03
CA GLY A 303 -0.30 23.84 -3.70
C GLY A 303 -0.72 23.91 -2.24
N SER A 304 -0.96 22.76 -1.60
CA SER A 304 -1.24 22.70 -0.16
C SER A 304 -0.01 22.96 0.69
N LEU A 305 1.12 22.36 0.35
CA LEU A 305 2.39 22.55 1.05
C LEU A 305 2.82 24.03 1.02
N LEU A 306 2.81 24.65 -0.17
CA LEU A 306 3.12 26.08 -0.32
C LEU A 306 2.16 26.97 0.48
N TYR A 307 0.87 26.59 0.57
CA TYR A 307 -0.09 27.31 1.41
C TYR A 307 0.26 27.21 2.91
N GLU A 308 0.66 26.03 3.41
CA GLU A 308 1.02 25.87 4.83
C GLU A 308 2.33 26.61 5.15
N GLU A 309 3.28 26.64 4.22
CA GLU A 309 4.51 27.46 4.30
C GLU A 309 4.27 28.96 4.08
N SER A 310 3.01 29.39 3.92
CA SER A 310 2.60 30.78 3.69
C SER A 310 3.13 31.41 2.39
N GLU A 311 3.60 30.60 1.45
CA GLU A 311 3.99 30.99 0.09
C GLU A 311 2.74 31.11 -0.81
N PHE A 312 1.85 32.02 -0.41
CA PHE A 312 0.50 32.14 -0.98
C PHE A 312 0.50 32.46 -2.48
N GLU A 313 1.44 33.28 -2.93
CA GLU A 313 1.56 33.69 -4.32
C GLU A 313 1.91 32.51 -5.24
N GLU A 314 2.87 31.68 -4.80
CA GLU A 314 3.31 30.50 -5.52
C GLU A 314 2.28 29.37 -5.46
N ALA A 315 1.52 29.26 -4.37
CA ALA A 315 0.48 28.25 -4.20
C ALA A 315 -0.70 28.40 -5.19
N ILE A 316 -1.04 29.64 -5.61
CA ILE A 316 -2.22 29.94 -6.44
C ILE A 316 -2.30 29.07 -7.70
N PRO A 317 -1.32 29.06 -8.63
CA PRO A 317 -1.43 28.30 -9.88
C PRO A 317 -1.64 26.80 -9.65
N TYR A 318 -1.01 26.22 -8.63
CA TYR A 318 -1.17 24.81 -8.30
C TYR A 318 -2.55 24.51 -7.72
N LEU A 319 -3.03 25.36 -6.80
CA LEU A 319 -4.36 25.25 -6.22
C LEU A 319 -5.48 25.53 -7.24
N GLU A 320 -5.29 26.41 -8.21
CA GLU A 320 -6.23 26.62 -9.33
C GLU A 320 -6.39 25.35 -10.17
N LYS A 321 -5.27 24.71 -10.55
CA LYS A 321 -5.31 23.46 -11.31
C LYS A 321 -5.96 22.33 -10.50
N ALA A 322 -5.62 22.21 -9.22
CA ALA A 322 -6.20 21.22 -8.32
C ALA A 322 -7.71 21.43 -8.10
N THR A 323 -8.17 22.66 -7.87
CA THR A 323 -9.60 22.98 -7.67
C THR A 323 -10.42 22.82 -8.94
N LYS A 324 -9.83 23.03 -10.12
CA LYS A 324 -10.51 22.74 -11.40
C LYS A 324 -10.85 21.26 -11.53
N ALA A 325 -9.93 20.38 -11.14
CA ALA A 325 -10.10 18.93 -11.19
C ALA A 325 -10.92 18.37 -10.03
N PHE A 326 -10.76 18.93 -8.82
CA PHE A 326 -11.51 18.57 -7.61
C PHE A 326 -12.39 19.73 -7.14
N PRO A 327 -13.43 20.10 -7.92
CA PRO A 327 -14.31 21.24 -7.63
C PRO A 327 -15.14 21.08 -6.37
N GLU A 328 -15.24 19.86 -5.83
CA GLU A 328 -15.99 19.58 -4.61
C GLU A 328 -15.12 19.62 -3.35
N SER A 329 -13.80 19.81 -3.51
CA SER A 329 -12.85 19.89 -2.39
C SER A 329 -12.87 21.28 -1.76
N ASP A 330 -13.64 21.41 -0.68
CA ASP A 330 -13.71 22.66 0.10
C ASP A 330 -12.38 23.05 0.70
N GLU A 331 -11.53 22.07 1.04
CA GLU A 331 -10.20 22.34 1.58
C GLU A 331 -9.36 23.11 0.55
N LEU A 332 -9.29 22.62 -0.69
CA LEU A 332 -8.54 23.25 -1.76
C LEU A 332 -9.12 24.62 -2.13
N GLN A 333 -10.46 24.75 -2.17
CA GLN A 333 -11.12 26.02 -2.43
C GLN A 333 -10.85 27.06 -1.33
N ASN A 334 -10.88 26.64 -0.06
CA ASN A 334 -10.58 27.53 1.07
C ASN A 334 -9.11 27.96 1.08
N LYS A 335 -8.18 27.04 0.80
CA LYS A 335 -6.75 27.37 0.64
C LYS A 335 -6.57 28.39 -0.49
N LEU A 336 -7.15 28.15 -1.66
CA LEU A 336 -7.07 29.06 -2.81
C LEU A 336 -7.66 30.46 -2.50
N ALA A 337 -8.85 30.52 -1.90
CA ALA A 337 -9.49 31.78 -1.55
C ALA A 337 -8.66 32.59 -0.53
N LYS A 338 -8.03 31.90 0.43
CA LYS A 338 -7.09 32.54 1.37
C LYS A 338 -5.83 33.02 0.67
N CYS A 339 -5.26 32.26 -0.26
CA CYS A 339 -4.11 32.71 -1.05
C CYS A 339 -4.43 34.00 -1.80
N TYR A 340 -5.58 34.05 -2.49
CA TYR A 340 -6.03 35.28 -3.16
C TYR A 340 -6.20 36.45 -2.20
N LYS A 341 -6.73 36.21 -1.00
CA LYS A 341 -6.90 37.25 0.02
C LYS A 341 -5.57 37.80 0.52
N GLN A 342 -4.61 36.92 0.84
CA GLN A 342 -3.31 37.32 1.40
C GLN A 342 -2.43 38.02 0.37
N THR A 343 -2.57 37.68 -0.91
CA THR A 343 -1.82 38.28 -2.03
C THR A 343 -2.48 39.54 -2.59
N GLY A 344 -3.68 39.90 -2.13
CA GLY A 344 -4.43 41.05 -2.68
C GLY A 344 -4.93 40.86 -4.11
N LYS A 345 -5.03 39.60 -4.57
CA LYS A 345 -5.45 39.21 -5.92
C LYS A 345 -6.92 38.81 -6.04
N LEU A 346 -7.72 39.06 -5.02
CA LEU A 346 -9.14 38.70 -4.99
C LEU A 346 -9.91 39.31 -6.17
N GLU A 347 -9.68 40.58 -6.49
CA GLU A 347 -10.33 41.28 -7.59
C GLU A 347 -10.00 40.67 -8.95
N ASP A 348 -8.77 40.18 -9.14
CA ASP A 348 -8.36 39.56 -10.39
C ASP A 348 -8.95 38.16 -10.55
N ALA A 349 -9.00 37.37 -9.46
CA ALA A 349 -9.72 36.10 -9.42
C ALA A 349 -11.21 36.30 -9.74
N ILE A 350 -11.85 37.33 -9.18
CA ILE A 350 -13.24 37.70 -9.48
C ILE A 350 -13.42 37.98 -10.97
N LYS A 351 -12.57 38.80 -11.60
CA LYS A 351 -12.64 39.10 -13.04
C LYS A 351 -12.48 37.84 -13.88
N GLN A 352 -11.55 36.97 -13.52
CA GLN A 352 -11.31 35.71 -14.22
C GLN A 352 -12.54 34.79 -14.15
N TYR A 353 -13.12 34.59 -12.97
CA TYR A 353 -14.33 33.77 -12.85
C TYR A 353 -15.53 34.38 -13.56
N GLN A 354 -15.68 35.71 -13.56
CA GLN A 354 -16.69 36.40 -14.35
C GLN A 354 -16.50 36.16 -15.86
N SER A 355 -15.26 36.20 -16.36
CA SER A 355 -14.96 35.87 -17.76
C SER A 355 -15.33 34.44 -18.09
N LEU A 356 -14.98 33.48 -17.23
CA LEU A 356 -15.34 32.06 -17.42
C LEU A 356 -16.85 31.83 -17.48
N ILE A 357 -17.63 32.59 -16.69
CA ILE A 357 -19.09 32.55 -16.72
C ILE A 357 -19.65 33.23 -17.98
N ALA A 358 -19.00 34.29 -18.47
CA ALA A 358 -19.39 34.93 -19.72
C ALA A 358 -19.18 34.01 -20.92
N ASP A 359 -18.09 33.23 -20.91
CA ASP A 359 -17.76 32.25 -21.95
C ASP A 359 -18.65 30.99 -21.86
N ASP A 360 -18.91 30.49 -20.65
CA ASP A 360 -19.83 29.39 -20.38
C ASP A 360 -20.81 29.75 -19.24
N PRO A 361 -22.02 30.23 -19.59
CA PRO A 361 -23.04 30.60 -18.61
C PRO A 361 -23.55 29.44 -17.73
N ASN A 362 -23.22 28.18 -18.04
CA ASN A 362 -23.59 27.01 -17.24
C ASN A 362 -22.42 26.45 -16.41
N ASN A 363 -21.30 27.17 -16.32
CA ASN A 363 -20.11 26.72 -15.61
C ASN A 363 -20.29 26.76 -14.09
N ILE A 364 -20.87 25.70 -13.52
CA ILE A 364 -21.13 25.52 -12.08
C ILE A 364 -19.89 25.84 -11.23
N LYS A 365 -18.71 25.38 -11.65
CA LYS A 365 -17.45 25.57 -10.91
C LYS A 365 -17.05 27.04 -10.83
N ALA A 366 -17.17 27.78 -11.94
CA ALA A 366 -16.86 29.20 -11.98
C ALA A 366 -17.81 30.01 -11.09
N TYR A 367 -19.10 29.68 -11.06
CA TYR A 367 -20.05 30.31 -10.14
C TYR A 367 -19.73 30.04 -8.66
N MET A 368 -19.37 28.80 -8.30
CA MET A 368 -18.96 28.46 -6.93
C MET A 368 -17.72 29.25 -6.51
N ASN A 369 -16.68 29.25 -7.35
CA ASN A 369 -15.44 29.97 -7.08
C ASN A 369 -15.67 31.48 -7.01
N LEU A 370 -16.51 32.04 -7.88
CA LEU A 370 -16.87 33.47 -7.85
C LEU A 370 -17.61 33.84 -6.56
N ALA A 371 -18.60 33.04 -6.13
CA ALA A 371 -19.32 33.30 -4.88
C ALA A 371 -18.39 33.22 -3.65
N ASN A 372 -17.46 32.26 -3.63
CA ASN A 372 -16.43 32.15 -2.60
C ASN A 372 -15.46 33.34 -2.62
N ALA A 373 -15.02 33.80 -3.80
CA ALA A 373 -14.15 34.96 -3.95
C ALA A 373 -14.84 36.26 -3.48
N TYR A 374 -16.11 36.46 -3.83
CA TYR A 374 -16.90 37.56 -3.29
C TYR A 374 -17.06 37.48 -1.78
N THR A 375 -17.29 36.30 -1.23
CA THR A 375 -17.37 36.08 0.23
C THR A 375 -16.05 36.43 0.91
N ALA A 376 -14.91 36.00 0.35
CA ALA A 376 -13.58 36.31 0.86
C ALA A 376 -13.24 37.81 0.78
N SER A 377 -13.81 38.51 -0.21
CA SER A 377 -13.73 39.96 -0.41
C SER A 377 -14.78 40.75 0.37
N GLU A 378 -15.55 40.09 1.25
CA GLU A 378 -16.63 40.68 2.05
C GLU A 378 -17.78 41.31 1.23
N GLN A 379 -17.85 40.99 -0.06
CA GLN A 379 -18.88 41.39 -1.02
C GLN A 379 -20.08 40.43 -0.94
N TYR A 380 -20.70 40.33 0.25
CA TYR A 380 -21.70 39.30 0.55
C TYR A 380 -22.95 39.36 -0.32
N GLN A 381 -23.36 40.56 -0.77
CA GLN A 381 -24.51 40.70 -1.66
C GLN A 381 -24.20 40.13 -3.05
N GLN A 382 -23.03 40.45 -3.62
CA GLN A 382 -22.61 39.85 -4.90
C GLN A 382 -22.42 38.34 -4.80
N ALA A 383 -21.90 37.84 -3.67
CA ALA A 383 -21.80 36.40 -3.41
C ALA A 383 -23.18 35.73 -3.43
N LEU A 384 -24.17 36.34 -2.78
CA LEU A 384 -25.54 35.85 -2.73
C LEU A 384 -26.22 35.88 -4.10
N ASP A 385 -26.06 36.97 -4.86
CA ASP A 385 -26.61 37.11 -6.22
C ASP A 385 -26.01 36.05 -7.17
N THR A 386 -24.70 35.80 -7.04
CA THR A 386 -24.00 34.74 -7.77
C THR A 386 -24.52 33.35 -7.39
N ALA A 387 -24.74 33.11 -6.11
CA ALA A 387 -25.27 31.84 -5.62
C ALA A 387 -26.73 31.60 -6.06
N PHE A 388 -27.54 32.66 -6.23
CA PHE A 388 -28.89 32.52 -6.79
C PHE A 388 -28.89 32.15 -8.27
N LYS A 389 -28.00 32.75 -9.07
CA LYS A 389 -27.80 32.31 -10.47
C LYS A 389 -27.36 30.85 -10.54
N LEU A 390 -26.43 30.46 -9.67
CA LEU A 390 -26.00 29.07 -9.56
C LEU A 390 -27.15 28.12 -9.20
N LYS A 391 -28.07 28.57 -8.34
CA LYS A 391 -29.27 27.81 -7.98
C LYS A 391 -30.22 27.58 -9.15
N GLU A 392 -30.34 28.54 -10.06
CA GLU A 392 -31.13 28.37 -11.28
C GLU A 392 -30.52 27.30 -12.19
N ILE A 393 -29.19 27.24 -12.26
CA ILE A 393 -28.45 26.28 -13.09
C ILE A 393 -28.41 24.88 -12.46
N ALA A 394 -28.22 24.80 -11.14
CA ALA A 394 -28.02 23.55 -10.41
C ALA A 394 -28.87 23.49 -9.12
N PRO A 395 -30.22 23.41 -9.24
CA PRO A 395 -31.13 23.49 -8.10
C PRO A 395 -31.04 22.30 -7.13
N ASP A 396 -30.48 21.17 -7.60
CA ASP A 396 -30.31 19.94 -6.82
C ASP A 396 -28.89 19.78 -6.26
N ASN A 397 -28.00 20.76 -6.48
CA ASN A 397 -26.66 20.73 -5.91
C ASN A 397 -26.68 21.28 -4.46
N PRO A 398 -26.34 20.49 -3.43
CA PRO A 398 -26.39 20.93 -2.03
C PRO A 398 -25.40 22.06 -1.72
N LYS A 399 -24.28 22.17 -2.45
CA LYS A 399 -23.27 23.23 -2.27
C LYS A 399 -23.84 24.62 -2.52
N VAL A 400 -24.82 24.73 -3.43
CA VAL A 400 -25.49 26.00 -3.70
C VAL A 400 -26.18 26.53 -2.45
N TYR A 401 -26.91 25.66 -1.76
CA TYR A 401 -27.59 26.02 -0.53
C TYR A 401 -26.62 26.25 0.63
N ILE A 402 -25.47 25.57 0.65
CA ILE A 402 -24.39 25.85 1.61
C ILE A 402 -23.84 27.27 1.39
N ILE A 403 -23.55 27.66 0.15
CA ILE A 403 -23.05 29.00 -0.18
C ILE A 403 -24.08 30.06 0.22
N ILE A 404 -25.36 29.87 -0.15
CA ILE A 404 -26.45 30.78 0.21
C ILE A 404 -26.58 30.89 1.74
N ALA A 405 -26.56 29.76 2.45
CA ALA A 405 -26.66 29.73 3.90
C ALA A 405 -25.49 30.47 4.57
N ASN A 406 -24.27 30.27 4.07
CA ASN A 406 -23.08 30.95 4.55
C ASN A 406 -23.15 32.47 4.31
N CYS A 407 -23.59 32.90 3.13
CA CYS A 407 -23.79 34.32 2.81
C CYS A 407 -24.81 34.97 3.76
N TYR A 408 -25.97 34.32 3.97
CA TYR A 408 -26.97 34.83 4.91
C TYR A 408 -26.50 34.83 6.36
N ASN A 409 -25.68 33.85 6.76
CA ASN A 409 -25.08 33.81 8.09
C ASN A 409 -24.15 35.02 8.31
N LEU A 410 -23.30 35.34 7.32
CA LEU A 410 -22.42 36.51 7.33
C LEU A 410 -23.20 37.84 7.32
N LEU A 411 -24.31 37.90 6.60
CA LEU A 411 -25.28 39.01 6.62
C LEU A 411 -26.12 39.07 7.91
N LYS A 412 -25.90 38.16 8.87
CA LYS A 412 -26.67 38.02 10.12
C LYS A 412 -28.18 37.77 9.91
N ASN A 413 -28.59 37.36 8.71
CA ASN A 413 -29.95 36.89 8.43
C ASN A 413 -30.06 35.41 8.76
N PHE A 414 -30.11 35.14 10.06
CA PHE A 414 -30.11 33.78 10.59
C PHE A 414 -31.31 32.93 10.16
N SER A 415 -32.44 33.54 9.77
CA SER A 415 -33.63 32.81 9.34
C SER A 415 -33.40 32.16 7.98
N GLU A 416 -32.94 32.94 7.00
CA GLU A 416 -32.64 32.40 5.67
C GLU A 416 -31.39 31.52 5.69
N ALA A 417 -30.40 31.80 6.55
CA ALA A 417 -29.26 30.92 6.74
C ALA A 417 -29.68 29.51 7.18
N GLU A 418 -30.53 29.42 8.22
CA GLU A 418 -31.05 28.14 8.70
C GLU A 418 -31.84 27.40 7.63
N LYS A 419 -32.76 28.08 6.94
CA LYS A 419 -33.59 27.49 5.89
C LYS A 419 -32.75 26.86 4.77
N ASN A 420 -31.72 27.56 4.30
CA ASN A 420 -30.86 27.04 3.23
C ASN A 420 -29.92 25.94 3.73
N ALA A 421 -29.40 26.02 4.97
CA ALA A 421 -28.62 24.94 5.54
C ALA A 421 -29.45 23.66 5.72
N LEU A 422 -30.71 23.76 6.17
CA LEU A 422 -31.63 22.63 6.24
C LEU A 422 -31.94 22.06 4.85
N LYS A 423 -32.08 22.90 3.82
CA LYS A 423 -32.26 22.42 2.45
C LYS A 423 -31.03 21.67 1.93
N ALA A 424 -29.82 22.13 2.26
CA ALA A 424 -28.59 21.41 1.93
C ALA A 424 -28.56 20.01 2.57
N ILE A 425 -29.01 19.89 3.83
CA ILE A 425 -29.11 18.60 4.56
C ILE A 425 -30.16 17.69 3.93
N GLU A 426 -31.30 18.26 3.52
CA GLU A 426 -32.37 17.51 2.85
C GLU A 426 -31.86 16.85 1.56
N ILE A 427 -31.03 17.57 0.80
CA ILE A 427 -30.43 17.07 -0.44
C ILE A 427 -29.30 16.07 -0.15
N ASN A 428 -28.38 16.41 0.76
CA ASN A 428 -27.28 15.53 1.13
C ASN A 428 -26.94 15.62 2.64
N PRO A 429 -27.37 14.65 3.45
CA PRO A 429 -27.15 14.64 4.90
C PRO A 429 -25.74 14.19 5.31
N GLU A 430 -24.88 13.77 4.38
CA GLU A 430 -23.50 13.36 4.67
C GLU A 430 -22.53 14.55 4.71
N LEU A 431 -22.97 15.73 4.29
CA LEU A 431 -22.18 16.96 4.29
C LEU A 431 -22.10 17.56 5.70
N TYR A 432 -20.89 17.87 6.18
CA TYR A 432 -20.67 18.46 7.50
C TYR A 432 -21.01 19.97 7.55
N GLN A 433 -20.80 20.69 6.44
CA GLN A 433 -20.86 22.14 6.32
C GLN A 433 -22.22 22.73 6.71
N PRO A 434 -23.36 22.16 6.27
CA PRO A 434 -24.67 22.63 6.71
C PRO A 434 -24.86 22.55 8.23
N TYR A 435 -24.37 21.48 8.86
CA TYR A 435 -24.44 21.32 10.31
C TYR A 435 -23.53 22.33 11.02
N ARG A 436 -22.33 22.59 10.51
CA ARG A 436 -21.46 23.67 10.99
C ARG A 436 -22.16 25.03 10.95
N ILE A 437 -22.79 25.37 9.81
CA ILE A 437 -23.52 26.64 9.65
C ILE A 437 -24.71 26.72 10.61
N LEU A 438 -25.48 25.64 10.78
CA LEU A 438 -26.58 25.61 11.75
C LEU A 438 -26.08 25.80 13.18
N SER A 439 -24.95 25.17 13.54
CA SER A 439 -24.32 25.36 14.84
C SER A 439 -24.01 26.84 15.10
N GLU A 440 -23.41 27.52 14.11
CA GLU A 440 -23.10 28.96 14.18
C GLU A 440 -24.35 29.83 14.29
N VAL A 441 -25.38 29.53 13.49
CA VAL A 441 -26.67 30.23 13.50
C VAL A 441 -27.33 30.14 14.88
N TYR A 442 -27.42 28.94 15.44
CA TYR A 442 -28.02 28.72 16.75
C TYR A 442 -27.17 29.33 17.86
N GLN A 443 -25.84 29.24 17.77
CA GLN A 443 -24.95 29.91 18.72
C GLN A 443 -25.16 31.42 18.72
N ALA A 444 -25.24 32.05 17.55
CA ALA A 444 -25.43 33.50 17.43
C ALA A 444 -26.80 33.97 17.96
N ARG A 445 -27.87 33.20 17.70
CA ARG A 445 -29.20 33.47 18.29
C ARG A 445 -29.19 33.30 19.82
N GLY A 446 -28.51 32.27 20.31
CA GLY A 446 -28.32 32.03 21.74
C GLY A 446 -27.58 33.19 22.41
N TYR A 447 -26.50 33.70 21.79
CA TYR A 447 -25.78 34.88 22.28
C TYR A 447 -26.67 36.11 22.39
N LYS A 448 -27.42 36.44 21.33
CA LYS A 448 -28.33 37.60 21.36
C LYS A 448 -29.37 37.50 22.49
N LYS A 449 -29.89 36.29 22.74
CA LYS A 449 -30.81 36.03 23.85
C LYS A 449 -30.10 36.14 25.19
N TYR A 450 -28.88 35.64 25.29
CA TYR A 450 -28.07 35.70 26.51
C TYR A 450 -27.71 37.15 26.89
N GLU A 451 -27.36 37.99 25.92
CA GLU A 451 -27.14 39.43 26.13
C GLU A 451 -28.39 40.11 26.72
N ASN A 452 -29.57 39.84 26.13
CA ASN A 452 -30.84 40.35 26.67
C ASN A 452 -31.13 39.82 28.08
N TYR A 453 -30.80 38.56 28.37
CA TYR A 453 -30.87 38.03 29.73
C TYR A 453 -30.00 38.84 30.70
N LEU A 454 -28.75 39.16 30.35
CA LEU A 454 -27.86 39.95 31.21
C LEU A 454 -28.41 41.37 31.47
N GLU A 455 -29.02 41.98 30.47
CA GLU A 455 -29.69 43.28 30.64
C GLU A 455 -30.90 43.20 31.59
N LEU A 456 -31.73 42.18 31.44
CA LEU A 456 -32.88 41.94 32.32
C LEU A 456 -32.44 41.61 33.74
N ASP A 457 -31.41 40.77 33.91
CA ASP A 457 -30.88 40.41 35.22
C ASP A 457 -30.33 41.62 35.97
N LYS A 458 -29.63 42.53 35.27
CA LYS A 458 -29.21 43.81 35.84
C LYS A 458 -30.38 44.67 36.32
N LYS A 459 -31.50 44.68 35.58
CA LYS A 459 -32.72 45.41 35.98
C LYS A 459 -33.41 44.77 37.18
N VAL A 460 -33.55 43.44 37.19
CA VAL A 460 -34.09 42.68 38.33
C VAL A 460 -33.28 42.97 39.60
N ASN A 461 -31.96 43.02 39.48
CA ASN A 461 -31.04 43.24 40.60
C ASN A 461 -30.76 44.72 40.92
N SER A 462 -31.48 45.67 40.30
CA SER A 462 -31.24 47.11 40.48
C SER A 462 -31.70 47.66 41.84
N GLY A 463 -32.62 46.96 42.51
CA GLY A 463 -33.24 47.44 43.74
C GLY A 463 -34.22 48.60 43.54
N THR A 464 -34.64 48.90 42.30
CA THR A 464 -35.57 50.01 42.00
C THR A 464 -36.95 49.55 41.52
N ILE A 465 -37.16 48.26 41.27
CA ILE A 465 -38.40 47.67 40.75
C ILE A 465 -38.96 46.72 41.81
N PHE A 466 -40.28 46.75 42.06
CA PHE A 466 -40.92 45.99 43.14
C PHE A 466 -42.32 45.48 42.79
N GLY A 467 -42.80 44.51 43.56
CA GLY A 467 -44.15 43.96 43.42
C GLY A 467 -44.34 43.26 42.08
N LYS A 468 -45.56 43.35 41.52
CA LYS A 468 -45.92 42.66 40.28
C LYS A 468 -44.98 42.96 39.10
N GLU A 469 -44.48 44.18 39.00
CA GLU A 469 -43.53 44.57 37.94
C GLU A 469 -42.21 43.80 38.04
N LEU A 470 -41.73 43.54 39.28
CA LEU A 470 -40.54 42.72 39.50
C LEU A 470 -40.82 41.26 39.16
N ASP A 471 -41.98 40.73 39.56
CA ASP A 471 -42.38 39.34 39.27
C ASP A 471 -42.45 39.08 37.75
N ASP A 472 -43.10 39.98 37.00
CA ASP A 472 -43.20 39.92 35.54
C ASP A 472 -41.81 39.99 34.88
N LEU A 473 -40.90 40.83 35.40
CA LEU A 473 -39.54 40.99 34.90
C LEU A 473 -38.67 39.74 35.18
N VAL A 474 -38.82 39.11 36.35
CA VAL A 474 -38.15 37.85 36.71
C VAL A 474 -38.61 36.73 35.78
N GLU A 475 -39.92 36.60 35.54
CA GLU A 475 -40.45 35.61 34.60
C GLU A 475 -39.87 35.83 33.19
N GLN A 476 -39.84 37.08 32.73
CA GLN A 476 -39.27 37.44 31.43
C GLN A 476 -37.78 37.08 31.36
N ARG A 477 -36.99 37.44 32.39
CA ARG A 477 -35.56 37.14 32.49
C ARG A 477 -35.30 35.64 32.38
N ASP A 478 -36.00 34.84 33.18
CA ASP A 478 -35.79 33.39 33.27
C ASP A 478 -36.21 32.69 31.97
N LYS A 479 -37.30 33.17 31.34
CA LYS A 479 -37.72 32.71 30.01
C LYS A 479 -36.66 33.00 28.95
N VAL A 480 -36.06 34.18 28.95
CA VAL A 480 -34.98 34.55 28.01
C VAL A 480 -33.72 33.70 28.26
N LYS A 481 -33.32 33.48 29.52
CA LYS A 481 -32.21 32.57 29.89
C LYS A 481 -32.44 31.16 29.36
N SER A 482 -33.64 30.61 29.58
CA SER A 482 -34.03 29.28 29.10
C SER A 482 -34.01 29.18 27.56
N ASN A 483 -34.49 30.22 26.87
CA ASN A 483 -34.46 30.27 25.41
C ASN A 483 -33.04 30.37 24.84
N ALA A 484 -32.11 31.03 25.55
CA ALA A 484 -30.70 31.07 25.18
C ALA A 484 -30.05 29.68 25.34
N TYR A 485 -30.30 29.03 26.49
CA TYR A 485 -29.84 27.66 26.75
C TYR A 485 -30.30 26.68 25.67
N ALA A 486 -31.58 26.73 25.27
CA ALA A 486 -32.11 25.87 24.23
C ALA A 486 -31.41 26.04 22.86
N ASP A 487 -31.04 27.27 22.50
CA ASP A 487 -30.28 27.55 21.28
C ASP A 487 -28.84 27.02 21.39
N PHE A 488 -28.18 27.16 22.54
CA PHE A 488 -26.84 26.60 22.75
C PHE A 488 -26.83 25.07 22.71
N ILE A 489 -27.87 24.40 23.22
CA ILE A 489 -28.03 22.95 23.09
C ILE A 489 -28.15 22.54 21.62
N LYS A 490 -29.02 23.18 20.85
CA LYS A 490 -29.14 22.92 19.40
C LYS A 490 -27.83 23.16 18.67
N SER A 491 -27.11 24.24 19.03
CA SER A 491 -25.79 24.53 18.47
C SER A 491 -24.80 23.39 18.73
N GLN A 492 -24.77 22.85 19.95
CA GLN A 492 -23.94 21.71 20.34
C GLN A 492 -24.30 20.45 19.54
N GLU A 493 -25.58 20.11 19.44
CA GLU A 493 -26.06 18.95 18.67
C GLU A 493 -25.62 19.00 17.20
N TYR A 494 -25.75 20.17 16.56
CA TYR A 494 -25.31 20.35 15.19
C TYR A 494 -23.79 20.29 15.05
N LEU A 495 -23.05 20.81 16.02
CA LEU A 495 -21.60 20.75 16.01
C LEU A 495 -21.08 19.31 16.13
N GLU A 496 -21.72 18.49 16.96
CA GLU A 496 -21.42 17.06 17.08
C GLU A 496 -21.75 16.26 15.82
N LYS A 497 -22.83 16.64 15.12
CA LYS A 497 -23.15 16.06 13.80
C LYS A 497 -22.08 16.44 12.77
N SER A 498 -21.65 17.70 12.74
CA SER A 498 -20.56 18.17 11.87
C SER A 498 -19.27 17.38 12.10
N GLU A 499 -18.88 17.17 13.36
CA GLU A 499 -17.66 16.42 13.73
C GLU A 499 -17.66 14.99 13.20
N LYS A 500 -18.80 14.30 13.28
CA LYS A 500 -18.94 12.92 12.79
C LYS A 500 -18.89 12.79 11.27
N LYS A 501 -19.02 13.90 10.54
CA LYS A 501 -19.11 13.97 9.08
C LYS A 501 -17.86 14.55 8.41
N THR A 502 -16.79 14.78 9.17
CA THR A 502 -15.54 15.33 8.63
C THR A 502 -14.33 14.55 9.14
N SER A 503 -13.37 14.31 8.25
CA SER A 503 -12.02 13.84 8.57
C SER A 503 -10.97 14.95 8.46
N SER A 504 -11.38 16.17 8.09
CA SER A 504 -10.46 17.28 7.89
C SER A 504 -9.89 17.75 9.22
N ALA A 505 -8.56 17.71 9.36
CA ALA A 505 -7.87 18.10 10.59
C ALA A 505 -8.08 19.58 10.96
N SER A 506 -8.20 20.46 9.96
CA SER A 506 -8.47 21.88 10.18
C SER A 506 -9.88 22.11 10.74
N GLU A 507 -10.88 21.41 10.20
CA GLU A 507 -12.26 21.46 10.68
C GLU A 507 -12.41 20.86 12.09
N LEU A 508 -11.75 19.73 12.36
CA LEU A 508 -11.76 19.12 13.70
C LEU A 508 -11.15 20.06 14.76
N ARG A 509 -10.10 20.81 14.42
CA ARG A 509 -9.52 21.85 15.30
C ARG A 509 -10.53 22.99 15.55
N TYR A 510 -11.22 23.46 14.50
CA TYR A 510 -12.26 24.48 14.62
C TYR A 510 -13.40 24.03 15.56
N ILE A 511 -13.94 22.83 15.33
CA ILE A 511 -15.02 22.23 16.11
C ILE A 511 -14.64 22.12 17.59
N LYS A 512 -13.42 21.66 17.88
CA LYS A 512 -12.93 21.52 19.26
C LYS A 512 -12.91 22.87 19.99
N SER A 513 -12.47 23.93 19.33
CA SER A 513 -12.49 25.29 19.89
C SER A 513 -13.93 25.73 20.20
N ARG A 514 -14.85 25.57 19.25
CA ARG A 514 -16.26 25.95 19.43
C ARG A 514 -16.97 25.18 20.54
N LYS A 515 -16.71 23.87 20.69
CA LYS A 515 -17.25 23.07 21.80
C LYS A 515 -16.82 23.60 23.16
N SER A 516 -15.57 24.06 23.28
CA SER A 516 -15.07 24.67 24.53
C SER A 516 -15.88 25.92 24.91
N THR A 517 -16.13 26.80 23.94
CA THR A 517 -16.97 27.99 24.13
C THR A 517 -18.41 27.64 24.49
N LEU A 518 -19.03 26.69 23.78
CA LEU A 518 -20.41 26.25 24.05
C LEU A 518 -20.57 25.67 25.45
N LYS A 519 -19.58 24.91 25.95
CA LYS A 519 -19.61 24.37 27.31
C LYS A 519 -19.77 25.47 28.36
N GLN A 520 -19.00 26.55 28.25
CA GLN A 520 -19.09 27.69 29.19
C GLN A 520 -20.45 28.38 29.12
N LEU A 521 -21.01 28.57 27.92
CA LEU A 521 -22.32 29.19 27.74
C LEU A 521 -23.46 28.33 28.29
N LEU A 522 -23.37 27.01 28.10
CA LEU A 522 -24.34 26.07 28.64
C LEU A 522 -24.31 26.06 30.16
N GLU A 523 -23.13 26.09 30.78
CA GLU A 523 -23.00 26.23 32.23
C GLU A 523 -23.60 27.55 32.73
N ALA A 524 -23.33 28.67 32.06
CA ALA A 524 -23.84 29.99 32.45
C ALA A 524 -25.36 30.16 32.27
N THR A 525 -25.97 29.39 31.36
CA THR A 525 -27.42 29.47 31.06
C THR A 525 -28.22 28.32 31.63
N LYS A 526 -27.57 27.34 32.27
CA LYS A 526 -28.25 26.23 32.94
C LYS A 526 -29.20 26.78 34.02
N LYS A 527 -30.38 26.17 34.10
CA LYS A 527 -31.35 26.50 35.14
C LYS A 527 -30.81 25.98 36.48
N ASP A 528 -30.68 26.88 37.45
CA ASP A 528 -30.34 26.49 38.81
C ASP A 528 -31.55 25.77 39.41
N PHE A 529 -31.37 24.51 39.81
CA PHE A 529 -32.35 23.81 40.62
C PHE A 529 -32.14 24.25 42.07
N PHE A 530 -32.86 25.29 42.50
CA PHE A 530 -33.05 25.60 43.91
C PHE A 530 -34.53 25.81 44.20
#